data_AF-I1X9F0-F1
#
_entry.id   AF-I1X9F0-F1
#
_cell.length_a   1.000
_cell.length_b   1.000
_cell.length_c   1.000
_cell.angle_alpha   90.00
_cell.angle_beta   90.00
_cell.angle_gamma   90.00
#
_symmetry.space_group_name_H-M   'P 1'
#
loop_
_entity.id
_entity.type
_entity.pdbx_description
1 polymer ?
#
loop_
_entity_poly.entity_id
_entity_poly.type
_entity_poly.pdbx_seq_one_letter_code
_entity_poly.pdbx_strand_id
1 'polypeptide(L)'
;TADVAGDGTTTATILTQAIYTEGLKAIASGANPVYVKRGIDEAVKVVVEELKKLSKEVSGRKEIEQVATISANNDPEIGKIIADAMEKVGKDGVITVEESKTSETTLEVVEGMQFDRGYLSPYFVTNPEKMEAVLENPYILIYEKKISNIRELLPVLEKVVQTNRPLVIIAEDVEGEALATLVVNNLKGVLKVAAVKAPGFGERRKAMLQDIAILTGGQAITEDLGIKLENVDLDMLGQADKVVIDKDNTTIIGGKGNPEDIKARIEQIKAQIETTTSEYDKEKLQERLAKLAGGVAIIKVGAATEAELKEKKDRVDDAVHATKAAVEEGIVPGGGVALLRAAKALCELKDENPDKQWGIDIIRKAAQVPLKQIANNAGFEGSVVIEKV
;
A
#
# COMPACT_ATOMS: atom_id res chain seq x y z
N THR A 1 6.74 -2.51 -9.72
CA THR A 1 5.60 -1.94 -10.47
C THR A 1 4.33 -2.15 -9.69
N ALA A 2 3.94 -3.40 -9.42
CA ALA A 2 2.82 -3.73 -8.53
C ALA A 2 2.92 -3.00 -7.17
N ASP A 3 4.08 -3.08 -6.50
CA ASP A 3 4.27 -2.46 -5.17
C ASP A 3 4.12 -0.93 -5.14
N VAL A 4 4.27 -0.24 -6.27
CA VAL A 4 4.28 1.24 -6.34
C VAL A 4 3.03 1.80 -7.02
N ALA A 5 2.57 1.14 -8.08
CA ALA A 5 1.48 1.62 -8.93
C ALA A 5 0.22 0.74 -8.86
N GLY A 6 0.26 -0.39 -8.14
CA GLY A 6 -0.87 -1.31 -8.01
C GLY A 6 -1.13 -2.23 -9.21
N ASP A 7 -0.76 -1.79 -10.42
CA ASP A 7 -0.95 -2.54 -11.67
C ASP A 7 0.18 -2.20 -12.67
N GLY A 8 0.14 -2.76 -13.87
CA GLY A 8 1.01 -2.43 -14.99
C GLY A 8 2.23 -3.33 -15.12
N THR A 9 2.29 -4.46 -14.42
CA THR A 9 3.38 -5.45 -14.53
C THR A 9 3.58 -5.88 -15.99
N THR A 10 2.50 -6.26 -16.68
CA THR A 10 2.52 -6.64 -18.09
C THR A 10 3.04 -5.52 -18.99
N THR A 11 2.54 -4.29 -18.81
CA THR A 11 2.97 -3.11 -19.57
C THR A 11 4.46 -2.81 -19.34
N ALA A 12 4.91 -2.86 -18.09
CA ALA A 12 6.30 -2.65 -17.72
C ALA A 12 7.20 -3.70 -18.39
N THR A 13 6.85 -4.99 -18.34
CA THR A 13 7.64 -6.06 -18.95
C THR A 13 7.77 -5.89 -20.46
N ILE A 14 6.68 -5.57 -21.16
CA ILE A 14 6.69 -5.38 -22.62
C ILE A 14 7.53 -4.14 -23.00
N LEU A 15 7.40 -3.04 -22.25
CA LEU A 15 8.23 -1.85 -22.48
C LEU A 15 9.71 -2.13 -22.22
N THR A 16 10.03 -2.83 -21.12
CA THR A 16 11.41 -3.25 -20.82
C THR A 16 11.98 -4.09 -21.96
N GLN A 17 11.24 -5.07 -22.46
CA GLN A 17 11.68 -5.89 -23.58
C GLN A 17 11.95 -5.06 -24.84
N ALA A 18 11.05 -4.13 -25.16
CA ALA A 18 11.18 -3.27 -26.34
C ALA A 18 12.42 -2.35 -26.25
N ILE A 19 12.60 -1.69 -25.11
CA ILE A 19 13.74 -0.81 -24.84
C ILE A 19 15.05 -1.61 -24.89
N TYR A 20 15.08 -2.78 -24.25
CA TYR A 20 16.26 -3.65 -24.22
C TYR A 20 16.63 -4.14 -25.62
N THR A 21 15.65 -4.59 -26.40
CA THR A 21 15.90 -5.11 -27.76
C THR A 21 16.44 -4.02 -28.70
N GLU A 22 15.84 -2.83 -28.70
CA GLU A 22 16.33 -1.74 -29.55
C GLU A 22 17.66 -1.16 -29.02
N GLY A 23 17.87 -1.14 -27.71
CA GLY A 23 19.15 -0.78 -27.09
C GLY A 23 20.29 -1.71 -27.49
N LEU A 24 20.06 -3.02 -27.49
CA LEU A 24 21.06 -4.00 -27.96
C LEU A 24 21.42 -3.79 -29.43
N LYS A 25 20.45 -3.46 -30.29
CA LYS A 25 20.71 -3.15 -31.70
C LYS A 25 21.57 -1.90 -31.85
N ALA A 26 21.32 -0.86 -31.06
CA ALA A 26 22.13 0.36 -31.07
C ALA A 26 23.58 0.07 -30.67
N ILE A 27 23.78 -0.69 -29.59
CA ILE A 27 25.11 -1.06 -29.09
C ILE A 27 25.85 -1.97 -30.09
N ALA A 28 25.16 -2.97 -30.65
CA ALA A 28 25.73 -3.86 -31.66
C ALA A 28 26.17 -3.11 -32.94
N SER A 29 25.56 -1.96 -33.21
CA SER A 29 25.91 -1.07 -34.33
C SER A 29 27.05 -0.09 -34.00
N GLY A 30 27.64 -0.19 -32.80
CA GLY A 30 28.78 0.63 -32.38
C GLY A 30 28.43 1.90 -31.61
N ALA A 31 27.16 2.13 -31.25
CA ALA A 31 26.76 3.31 -30.47
C ALA A 31 27.34 3.25 -29.04
N ASN A 32 27.69 4.41 -28.48
CA ASN A 32 28.18 4.47 -27.10
C ASN A 32 27.04 4.24 -26.09
N PRO A 33 27.10 3.18 -25.26
CA PRO A 33 26.03 2.83 -24.33
C PRO A 33 25.66 3.95 -23.34
N VAL A 34 26.62 4.79 -22.96
CA VAL A 34 26.40 5.88 -22.00
C VAL A 34 25.55 6.98 -22.62
N TYR A 35 25.82 7.35 -23.88
CA TYR A 35 25.03 8.38 -24.57
C TYR A 35 23.64 7.87 -24.94
N VAL A 36 23.52 6.60 -25.36
CA VAL A 36 22.22 5.96 -25.59
C VAL A 36 21.36 5.96 -24.32
N LYS A 37 21.93 5.56 -23.18
CA LYS A 37 21.23 5.63 -21.89
C LYS A 37 20.79 7.05 -21.55
N ARG A 38 21.67 8.05 -21.72
CA ARG A 38 21.32 9.45 -21.43
C ARG A 38 20.16 9.94 -22.30
N GLY A 39 20.11 9.53 -23.57
CA GLY A 39 19.00 9.84 -24.47
C GLY A 39 17.69 9.17 -24.02
N ILE A 40 17.75 7.92 -23.58
CA ILE A 40 16.61 7.21 -22.98
C ILE A 40 16.09 7.95 -21.75
N ASP A 41 16.98 8.27 -20.80
CA ASP A 41 16.61 8.92 -19.54
C ASP A 41 15.95 10.30 -19.77
N GLU A 42 16.42 11.07 -20.76
CA GLU A 42 15.84 12.35 -21.15
C GLU A 42 14.48 12.20 -21.81
N ALA A 43 14.34 11.26 -22.75
CA ALA A 43 13.06 10.99 -23.41
C ALA A 43 11.99 10.52 -22.41
N VAL A 44 12.36 9.69 -21.43
CA VAL A 44 11.44 9.27 -20.37
C VAL A 44 10.94 10.46 -19.56
N LYS A 45 11.82 11.41 -19.20
CA LYS A 45 11.40 12.62 -18.46
C LYS A 45 10.36 13.42 -19.24
N VAL A 46 10.60 13.68 -20.52
CA VAL A 46 9.66 14.41 -21.39
C VAL A 46 8.32 13.67 -21.47
N VAL A 47 8.34 12.35 -21.67
CA VAL A 47 7.10 11.55 -21.72
C VAL A 47 6.33 11.61 -20.39
N VAL A 48 7.02 11.53 -19.25
CA VAL A 48 6.38 11.60 -17.92
C VAL A 48 5.74 12.98 -17.70
N GLU A 49 6.41 14.07 -18.10
CA GLU A 49 5.83 15.41 -18.01
C GLU A 49 4.60 15.57 -18.90
N GLU A 50 4.62 15.04 -20.11
CA GLU A 50 3.45 15.04 -21.00
C GLU A 50 2.30 14.17 -20.47
N LEU A 51 2.60 13.02 -19.86
CA LEU A 51 1.58 12.19 -19.20
C LEU A 51 0.92 12.93 -18.04
N LYS A 52 1.68 13.71 -17.25
CA LYS A 52 1.12 14.55 -16.19
C LYS A 52 0.20 15.64 -16.74
N LYS A 53 0.53 16.25 -17.88
CA LYS A 53 -0.35 17.23 -18.55
C LYS A 53 -1.62 16.61 -19.11
N LEU A 54 -1.55 15.34 -19.54
CA LEU A 54 -2.69 14.57 -20.03
C LEU A 54 -3.55 14.00 -18.90
N SER A 55 -3.02 13.93 -17.67
CA SER A 55 -3.74 13.40 -16.52
C SER A 55 -4.93 14.28 -16.17
N LYS A 56 -6.03 13.62 -15.82
CA LYS A 56 -7.24 14.26 -15.31
C LYS A 56 -7.50 13.75 -13.90
N GLU A 57 -7.72 14.67 -12.96
CA GLU A 57 -8.11 14.30 -11.60
C GLU A 57 -9.43 13.52 -11.59
N VAL A 58 -9.46 12.45 -10.79
CA VAL A 58 -10.65 11.63 -10.54
C VAL A 58 -11.47 12.32 -9.45
N SER A 59 -12.66 12.78 -9.80
CA SER A 59 -13.51 13.56 -8.87
C SER A 59 -14.87 12.93 -8.62
N GLY A 60 -15.31 12.01 -9.48
CA GLY A 60 -16.62 11.38 -9.38
C GLY A 60 -16.57 9.90 -9.04
N ARG A 61 -17.53 9.42 -8.22
CA ARG A 61 -17.75 7.99 -7.97
C ARG A 61 -17.81 7.15 -9.25
N LYS A 62 -18.41 7.69 -10.31
CA LYS A 62 -18.52 7.01 -11.60
C LYS A 62 -17.17 6.80 -12.29
N GLU A 63 -16.23 7.74 -12.13
CA GLU A 63 -14.88 7.59 -12.66
C GLU A 63 -14.09 6.55 -11.85
N ILE A 64 -14.25 6.55 -10.52
CA ILE A 64 -13.70 5.53 -9.61
C ILE A 64 -14.21 4.13 -9.98
N GLU A 65 -15.52 3.98 -10.17
CA GLU A 65 -16.15 2.72 -10.58
C GLU A 65 -15.62 2.24 -11.94
N GLN A 66 -15.41 3.16 -12.89
CA GLN A 66 -14.84 2.83 -14.19
C GLN A 66 -13.41 2.30 -14.07
N VAL A 67 -12.55 2.97 -13.32
CA VAL A 67 -11.16 2.51 -13.09
C VAL A 67 -11.18 1.14 -12.45
N ALA A 68 -11.93 0.97 -11.36
CA ALA A 68 -12.04 -0.29 -10.65
C ALA A 68 -12.58 -1.42 -11.55
N THR A 69 -13.58 -1.14 -12.38
CA THR A 69 -14.14 -2.12 -13.33
C THR A 69 -13.11 -2.56 -14.36
N ILE A 70 -12.37 -1.63 -14.96
CA ILE A 70 -11.36 -1.95 -15.98
C ILE A 70 -10.24 -2.78 -15.36
N SER A 71 -9.73 -2.38 -14.19
CA SER A 71 -8.68 -3.12 -13.48
C SER A 71 -9.15 -4.48 -12.97
N ALA A 72 -10.44 -4.63 -12.68
CA ALA A 72 -11.05 -5.92 -12.34
C ALA A 72 -11.43 -6.76 -13.58
N ASN A 73 -10.69 -6.66 -14.69
CA ASN A 73 -10.95 -7.36 -15.96
C ASN A 73 -12.38 -7.14 -16.53
N ASN A 74 -12.88 -5.90 -16.48
CA ASN A 74 -14.25 -5.54 -16.89
C ASN A 74 -15.37 -6.18 -16.05
N ASP A 75 -15.11 -6.43 -14.76
CA ASP A 75 -16.13 -6.90 -13.82
C ASP A 75 -16.83 -5.70 -13.14
N PRO A 76 -18.07 -5.36 -13.53
CA PRO A 76 -18.77 -4.19 -12.99
C PRO A 76 -19.25 -4.40 -11.55
N GLU A 77 -19.42 -5.65 -11.11
CA GLU A 77 -19.85 -5.93 -9.74
C GLU A 77 -18.71 -5.59 -8.77
N ILE A 78 -17.49 -6.04 -9.08
CA ILE A 78 -16.28 -5.68 -8.33
C ILE A 78 -16.04 -4.17 -8.38
N GLY A 79 -16.16 -3.56 -9.57
CA GLY A 79 -15.95 -2.12 -9.74
C GLY A 79 -16.87 -1.28 -8.85
N LYS A 80 -18.14 -1.68 -8.76
CA LYS A 80 -19.13 -1.03 -7.89
C LYS A 80 -18.80 -1.20 -6.40
N ILE A 81 -18.42 -2.40 -5.97
CA ILE A 81 -18.06 -2.67 -4.56
C ILE A 81 -16.85 -1.84 -4.13
N ILE A 82 -15.84 -1.72 -4.99
CA ILE A 82 -14.65 -0.91 -4.73
C ILE A 82 -15.01 0.59 -4.65
N ALA A 83 -15.86 1.07 -5.56
CA ALA A 83 -16.34 2.45 -5.51
C ALA A 83 -17.13 2.74 -4.23
N ASP A 84 -18.00 1.81 -3.80
CA ASP A 84 -18.75 1.91 -2.55
C ASP A 84 -17.84 1.88 -1.32
N ALA A 85 -16.77 1.08 -1.37
CA ALA A 85 -15.76 1.03 -0.31
C ALA A 85 -15.05 2.39 -0.19
N MET A 86 -14.53 2.93 -1.30
CA MET A 86 -13.85 4.22 -1.33
C MET A 86 -14.72 5.40 -0.88
N GLU A 87 -16.01 5.39 -1.23
CA GLU A 87 -16.94 6.44 -0.80
C GLU A 87 -17.15 6.40 0.73
N LYS A 88 -17.17 5.22 1.34
CA LYS A 88 -17.35 5.06 2.79
C LYS A 88 -16.10 5.40 3.60
N VAL A 89 -14.91 4.99 3.15
CA VAL A 89 -13.66 5.22 3.90
C VAL A 89 -12.95 6.53 3.54
N GLY A 90 -13.32 7.14 2.42
CA GLY A 90 -12.70 8.36 1.91
C GLY A 90 -11.37 8.11 1.19
N LYS A 91 -10.75 9.19 0.71
CA LYS A 91 -9.51 9.14 -0.08
C LYS A 91 -8.33 8.49 0.65
N ASP A 92 -8.20 8.77 1.94
CA ASP A 92 -7.13 8.24 2.80
C ASP A 92 -7.52 6.95 3.53
N GLY A 93 -8.72 6.44 3.25
CA GLY A 93 -9.22 5.23 3.85
C GLY A 93 -8.49 3.98 3.38
N VAL A 94 -8.48 2.96 4.22
CA VAL A 94 -7.79 1.69 3.94
C VAL A 94 -8.82 0.68 3.47
N ILE A 95 -8.56 0.05 2.33
CA ILE A 95 -9.38 -1.05 1.79
C ILE A 95 -8.53 -2.32 1.86
N THR A 96 -9.08 -3.36 2.46
CA THR A 96 -8.46 -4.67 2.60
C THR A 96 -9.34 -5.73 1.95
N VAL A 97 -8.73 -6.75 1.34
CA VAL A 97 -9.44 -7.83 0.66
C VAL A 97 -9.23 -9.12 1.42
N GLU A 98 -10.34 -9.80 1.74
CA GLU A 98 -10.34 -11.05 2.48
C GLU A 98 -11.10 -12.14 1.74
N GLU A 99 -10.81 -13.38 2.10
CA GLU A 99 -11.57 -14.54 1.59
C GLU A 99 -12.85 -14.70 2.40
N SER A 100 -13.98 -14.72 1.71
CA SER A 100 -15.27 -15.01 2.31
C SER A 100 -15.45 -16.52 2.49
N LYS A 101 -16.15 -16.91 3.55
CA LYS A 101 -16.63 -18.30 3.73
C LYS A 101 -17.90 -18.58 2.93
N THR A 102 -18.52 -17.55 2.38
CA THR A 102 -19.71 -17.64 1.53
C THR A 102 -19.35 -17.40 0.06
N SER A 103 -20.21 -17.83 -0.85
CA SER A 103 -20.03 -17.58 -2.29
C SER A 103 -20.24 -16.11 -2.68
N GLU A 104 -20.89 -15.33 -1.83
CA GLU A 104 -21.17 -13.90 -2.09
C GLU A 104 -19.99 -13.02 -1.71
N THR A 105 -19.73 -12.01 -2.55
CA THR A 105 -18.78 -10.94 -2.24
C THR A 105 -19.49 -9.83 -1.47
N THR A 106 -18.98 -9.46 -0.30
CA THR A 106 -19.60 -8.44 0.56
C THR A 106 -18.62 -7.35 0.96
N LEU A 107 -19.16 -6.17 1.32
CA LEU A 107 -18.40 -5.03 1.83
C LEU A 107 -18.79 -4.79 3.28
N GLU A 108 -17.81 -4.89 4.18
CA GLU A 108 -17.94 -4.52 5.58
C GLU A 108 -17.05 -3.31 5.88
N VAL A 109 -17.52 -2.40 6.73
CA VAL A 109 -16.69 -1.29 7.21
C VAL A 109 -16.56 -1.45 8.70
N VAL A 110 -15.32 -1.53 9.17
CA VAL A 110 -14.98 -1.70 10.57
C VAL A 110 -14.06 -0.57 11.03
N GLU A 111 -14.00 -0.36 12.34
CA GLU A 111 -13.02 0.54 12.93
C GLU A 111 -11.62 -0.06 12.79
N GLY A 112 -10.67 0.76 12.34
CA GLY A 112 -9.30 0.34 12.12
C GLY A 112 -8.43 1.51 11.68
N MET A 113 -7.12 1.25 11.54
CA MET A 113 -6.16 2.25 11.07
C MET A 113 -4.97 1.59 10.38
N GLN A 114 -4.31 2.32 9.49
CA GLN A 114 -3.02 1.95 8.93
C GLN A 114 -1.96 3.02 9.23
N PHE A 115 -0.73 2.58 9.47
CA PHE A 115 0.43 3.46 9.58
C PHE A 115 1.68 2.86 8.92
N ASP A 116 2.58 3.76 8.52
CA ASP A 116 3.66 3.49 7.56
C ASP A 116 4.91 2.96 8.29
N ARG A 117 4.73 1.84 9.00
CA ARG A 117 5.79 1.07 9.64
C ARG A 117 5.53 -0.42 9.43
N GLY A 118 6.42 -1.12 8.75
CA GLY A 118 6.35 -2.56 8.58
C GLY A 118 7.05 -3.36 9.67
N TYR A 119 7.16 -4.67 9.44
CA TYR A 119 7.80 -5.60 10.36
C TYR A 119 9.29 -5.29 10.54
N LEU A 120 9.78 -5.46 11.77
CA LEU A 120 11.22 -5.33 12.07
C LEU A 120 12.06 -6.45 11.50
N SER A 121 11.44 -7.60 11.21
CA SER A 121 12.11 -8.80 10.72
C SER A 121 11.19 -9.57 9.77
N PRO A 122 11.65 -9.93 8.54
CA PRO A 122 10.88 -10.79 7.62
C PRO A 122 10.56 -12.18 8.21
N TYR A 123 11.24 -12.59 9.27
CA TYR A 123 10.97 -13.86 9.94
C TYR A 123 9.65 -13.87 10.76
N PHE A 124 8.93 -12.74 10.79
CA PHE A 124 7.56 -12.68 11.31
C PHE A 124 6.49 -12.99 10.26
N VAL A 125 6.86 -13.07 8.97
CA VAL A 125 5.93 -13.35 7.86
C VAL A 125 5.22 -14.68 8.08
N THR A 126 3.89 -14.65 8.06
CA THR A 126 3.03 -15.85 8.15
C THR A 126 2.45 -16.23 6.79
N ASN A 127 2.40 -15.29 5.84
CA ASN A 127 2.03 -15.53 4.45
C ASN A 127 3.24 -15.25 3.52
N PRO A 128 4.00 -16.29 3.13
CA PRO A 128 5.18 -16.14 2.27
C PRO A 128 4.87 -15.69 0.84
N GLU A 129 3.65 -15.92 0.35
CA GLU A 129 3.26 -15.54 -1.02
C GLU A 129 3.16 -14.01 -1.15
N LYS A 130 2.52 -13.37 -0.17
CA LYS A 130 2.37 -11.91 -0.11
C LYS A 130 3.48 -11.20 0.66
N MET A 131 4.36 -11.95 1.34
CA MET A 131 5.38 -11.41 2.24
C MET A 131 4.77 -10.57 3.39
N GLU A 132 3.70 -11.08 4.00
CA GLU A 132 2.95 -10.40 5.06
C GLU A 132 2.91 -11.22 6.36
N ALA A 133 2.95 -10.54 7.50
CA ALA A 133 2.60 -11.12 8.79
C ALA A 133 1.13 -10.83 9.09
N VAL A 134 0.32 -11.89 9.06
CA VAL A 134 -1.11 -11.86 9.35
C VAL A 134 -1.36 -12.51 10.71
N LEU A 135 -1.85 -11.73 11.67
CA LEU A 135 -2.16 -12.16 13.04
C LEU A 135 -3.66 -11.96 13.32
N GLU A 136 -4.36 -13.05 13.60
CA GLU A 136 -5.80 -13.03 13.95
C GLU A 136 -6.00 -12.95 15.46
N ASN A 137 -6.98 -12.14 15.88
CA ASN A 137 -7.32 -11.84 17.26
C ASN A 137 -6.11 -11.51 18.17
N PRO A 138 -5.14 -10.67 17.74
CA PRO A 138 -3.94 -10.43 18.53
C PRO A 138 -4.22 -9.55 19.75
N TYR A 139 -3.36 -9.69 20.76
CA TYR A 139 -3.08 -8.62 21.71
C TYR A 139 -2.08 -7.63 21.10
N ILE A 140 -2.15 -6.37 21.51
CA ILE A 140 -1.32 -5.28 20.99
C ILE A 140 -0.65 -4.58 22.18
N LEU A 141 0.66 -4.75 22.30
CA LEU A 141 1.49 -4.03 23.26
C LEU A 141 1.90 -2.69 22.65
N ILE A 142 1.59 -1.59 23.33
CA ILE A 142 1.84 -0.22 22.88
C ILE A 142 2.81 0.42 23.87
N TYR A 143 4.08 0.48 23.50
CA TYR A 143 5.16 0.91 24.38
C TYR A 143 5.93 2.09 23.79
N GLU A 144 6.21 3.11 24.59
CA GLU A 144 6.84 4.32 24.06
C GLU A 144 8.35 4.17 23.80
N LYS A 145 9.04 3.35 24.59
CA LYS A 145 10.51 3.24 24.56
C LYS A 145 11.00 2.07 23.72
N LYS A 146 12.33 1.99 23.60
CA LYS A 146 13.02 0.87 22.99
C LYS A 146 12.98 -0.35 23.90
N ILE A 147 12.91 -1.52 23.30
CA ILE A 147 12.99 -2.81 23.97
C ILE A 147 14.22 -3.54 23.46
N SER A 148 15.29 -3.53 24.26
CA SER A 148 16.56 -4.19 23.92
C SER A 148 16.77 -5.49 24.70
N ASN A 149 16.12 -5.63 25.87
CA ASN A 149 16.27 -6.76 26.79
C ASN A 149 14.99 -7.59 26.86
N ILE A 150 15.10 -8.90 26.60
CA ILE A 150 13.96 -9.81 26.63
C ILE A 150 13.37 -9.97 28.03
N ARG A 151 14.16 -9.79 29.10
CA ARG A 151 13.71 -9.98 30.49
C ARG A 151 12.54 -9.06 30.86
N GLU A 152 12.53 -7.85 30.32
CA GLU A 152 11.46 -6.88 30.55
C GLU A 152 10.14 -7.30 29.87
N LEU A 153 10.22 -8.10 28.80
CA LEU A 153 9.08 -8.63 28.06
C LEU A 153 8.58 -9.97 28.59
N LEU A 154 9.41 -10.76 29.27
CA LEU A 154 9.06 -12.11 29.72
C LEU A 154 7.72 -12.17 30.46
N PRO A 155 7.42 -11.29 31.44
CA PRO A 155 6.14 -11.35 32.16
C PRO A 155 4.93 -11.17 31.24
N VAL A 156 5.02 -10.30 30.23
CA VAL A 156 3.94 -10.07 29.26
C VAL A 156 3.82 -11.25 28.31
N LEU A 157 4.94 -11.76 27.80
CA LEU A 157 4.97 -12.90 26.89
C LEU A 157 4.37 -14.15 27.54
N GLU A 158 4.71 -14.43 28.80
CA GLU A 158 4.16 -15.56 29.54
C GLU A 158 2.64 -15.48 29.68
N LYS A 159 2.11 -14.29 30.03
CA LYS A 159 0.66 -14.06 30.12
C LYS A 159 -0.04 -14.26 28.77
N VAL A 160 0.53 -13.72 27.69
CA VAL A 160 -0.05 -13.86 26.35
C VAL A 160 -0.02 -15.32 25.89
N VAL A 161 1.08 -16.05 26.09
CA VAL A 161 1.21 -17.45 25.69
C VAL A 161 0.14 -18.33 26.34
N GLN A 162 -0.21 -18.07 27.59
CA GLN A 162 -1.28 -18.79 28.29
C GLN A 162 -2.65 -18.63 27.63
N THR A 163 -2.87 -17.52 26.92
CA THR A 163 -4.12 -17.29 26.17
C THR A 163 -4.14 -17.96 24.79
N ASN A 164 -3.00 -18.48 24.32
CA ASN A 164 -2.81 -19.00 22.96
C ASN A 164 -3.18 -18.01 21.84
N ARG A 165 -3.14 -16.71 22.15
CA ARG A 165 -3.38 -15.62 21.19
C ARG A 165 -2.06 -15.02 20.71
N PRO A 166 -2.00 -14.47 19.49
CA PRO A 166 -0.81 -13.77 19.02
C PRO A 166 -0.58 -12.43 19.73
N LEU A 167 0.65 -11.91 19.65
CA LEU A 167 1.04 -10.58 20.15
C LEU A 167 1.64 -9.73 19.04
N VAL A 168 1.17 -8.49 18.93
CA VAL A 168 1.81 -7.45 18.14
C VAL A 168 2.48 -6.46 19.10
N ILE A 169 3.75 -6.16 18.88
CA ILE A 169 4.52 -5.21 19.67
C ILE A 169 4.76 -3.95 18.85
N ILE A 170 4.25 -2.82 19.33
CA ILE A 170 4.47 -1.49 18.77
C ILE A 170 5.32 -0.71 19.77
N ALA A 171 6.59 -0.49 19.44
CA ALA A 171 7.58 0.16 20.32
C ALA A 171 8.42 1.20 19.56
N GLU A 172 9.16 2.10 20.23
CA GLU A 172 10.12 2.96 19.53
C GLU A 172 11.08 2.13 18.66
N ASP A 173 11.60 1.06 19.24
CA ASP A 173 12.37 0.04 18.55
C ASP A 173 12.34 -1.28 19.34
N VAL A 174 12.51 -2.41 18.65
CA VAL A 174 12.79 -3.70 19.27
C VAL A 174 14.08 -4.22 18.67
N GLU A 175 15.14 -4.29 19.47
CA GLU A 175 16.50 -4.51 18.98
C GLU A 175 17.28 -5.51 19.85
N GLY A 176 18.48 -5.86 19.38
CA GLY A 176 19.41 -6.70 20.14
C GLY A 176 18.87 -8.08 20.52
N GLU A 177 19.05 -8.45 21.78
CA GLU A 177 18.66 -9.76 22.32
C GLU A 177 17.15 -9.98 22.27
N ALA A 178 16.36 -8.93 22.51
CA ALA A 178 14.90 -9.01 22.47
C ALA A 178 14.40 -9.44 21.08
N LEU A 179 14.84 -8.74 20.03
CA LEU A 179 14.42 -9.06 18.65
C LEU A 179 14.85 -10.48 18.23
N ALA A 180 16.11 -10.84 18.50
CA ALA A 180 16.62 -12.17 18.16
C ALA A 180 15.82 -13.28 18.85
N THR A 181 15.47 -13.09 20.12
CA THR A 181 14.70 -14.07 20.90
C THR A 181 13.26 -14.19 20.39
N LEU A 182 12.60 -13.08 20.07
CA LEU A 182 11.26 -13.09 19.49
C LEU A 182 11.24 -13.83 18.15
N VAL A 183 12.20 -13.55 17.27
CA VAL A 183 12.33 -14.21 15.96
C VAL A 183 12.52 -15.72 16.11
N VAL A 184 13.46 -16.16 16.96
CA VAL A 184 13.74 -17.60 17.15
C VAL A 184 12.51 -18.33 17.70
N ASN A 185 11.78 -17.73 18.64
CA ASN A 185 10.59 -18.34 19.22
C ASN A 185 9.39 -18.32 18.25
N ASN A 186 9.30 -17.31 17.39
CA ASN A 186 8.31 -17.26 16.32
C ASN A 186 8.54 -18.37 15.28
N LEU A 187 9.79 -18.55 14.83
CA LEU A 187 10.16 -19.61 13.90
C LEU A 187 9.95 -21.02 14.47
N LYS A 188 10.10 -21.20 15.79
CA LYS A 188 9.80 -22.46 16.48
C LYS A 188 8.32 -22.69 16.72
N GLY A 189 7.46 -21.71 16.42
CA GLY A 189 6.01 -21.77 16.66
C GLY A 189 5.61 -21.72 18.15
N VAL A 190 6.55 -21.39 19.04
CA VAL A 190 6.29 -21.28 20.49
C VAL A 190 5.57 -19.97 20.81
N LEU A 191 5.94 -18.90 20.11
CA LEU A 191 5.30 -17.59 20.18
C LEU A 191 4.71 -17.27 18.82
N LYS A 192 3.51 -16.69 18.77
CA LYS A 192 2.99 -16.04 17.57
C LYS A 192 3.14 -14.55 17.77
N VAL A 193 4.22 -13.97 17.27
CA VAL A 193 4.57 -12.58 17.57
C VAL A 193 5.06 -11.83 16.35
N ALA A 194 4.70 -10.56 16.25
CA ALA A 194 5.28 -9.62 15.30
C ALA A 194 5.63 -8.31 16.01
N ALA A 195 6.71 -7.66 15.58
CA ALA A 195 7.16 -6.40 16.15
C ALA A 195 7.35 -5.35 15.06
N VAL A 196 6.88 -4.14 15.33
CA VAL A 196 6.90 -2.99 14.42
C VAL A 196 7.36 -1.74 15.18
N LYS A 197 7.94 -0.80 14.45
CA LYS A 197 8.28 0.52 15.02
C LYS A 197 7.01 1.35 15.21
N ALA A 198 7.01 2.17 16.24
CA ALA A 198 6.00 3.17 16.46
C ALA A 198 6.04 4.22 15.33
N PRO A 199 4.87 4.72 14.88
CA PRO A 199 4.82 5.80 13.91
C PRO A 199 5.17 7.15 14.56
N GLY A 200 5.71 8.07 13.76
CA GLY A 200 6.12 9.40 14.23
C GLY A 200 7.39 9.41 15.09
N PHE A 201 7.70 10.58 15.66
CA PHE A 201 8.85 10.83 16.52
C PHE A 201 8.49 11.83 17.64
N GLY A 202 9.18 11.76 18.78
CA GLY A 202 8.97 12.69 19.91
C GLY A 202 7.52 12.71 20.40
N GLU A 203 6.99 13.91 20.66
CA GLU A 203 5.60 14.11 21.11
C GLU A 203 4.55 13.57 20.14
N ARG A 204 4.85 13.57 18.83
CA ARG A 204 3.93 13.00 17.84
C ARG A 204 3.83 11.49 17.98
N ARG A 205 4.93 10.81 18.30
CA ARG A 205 4.91 9.37 18.57
C ARG A 205 4.01 9.06 19.77
N LYS A 206 4.16 9.80 20.88
CA LYS A 206 3.28 9.67 22.05
C LYS A 206 1.80 9.84 21.67
N ALA A 207 1.50 10.89 20.90
CA ALA A 207 0.13 11.17 20.47
C ALA A 207 -0.44 10.06 19.56
N MET A 208 0.35 9.52 18.63
CA MET A 208 -0.07 8.41 17.75
C MET A 208 -0.19 7.08 18.48
N LEU A 209 0.69 6.78 19.44
CA LEU A 209 0.56 5.60 20.30
C LEU A 209 -0.72 5.67 21.14
N GLN A 210 -1.08 6.86 21.63
CA GLN A 210 -2.35 7.08 22.31
C GLN A 210 -3.55 6.85 21.37
N ASP A 211 -3.46 7.28 20.11
CA ASP A 211 -4.53 7.03 19.13
C ASP A 211 -4.72 5.53 18.88
N ILE A 212 -3.62 4.78 18.72
CA ILE A 212 -3.64 3.31 18.57
C ILE A 212 -4.23 2.65 19.82
N ALA A 213 -3.87 3.14 21.02
CA ALA A 213 -4.37 2.60 22.28
C ALA A 213 -5.88 2.77 22.42
N ILE A 214 -6.39 3.96 22.12
CA ILE A 214 -7.84 4.25 22.14
C ILE A 214 -8.57 3.38 21.11
N LEU A 215 -8.06 3.28 19.88
CA LEU A 215 -8.66 2.47 18.81
C LEU A 215 -8.75 0.98 19.18
N THR A 216 -7.75 0.48 19.90
CA THR A 216 -7.64 -0.96 20.25
C THR A 216 -8.16 -1.29 21.64
N GLY A 217 -8.59 -0.28 22.42
CA GLY A 217 -9.04 -0.46 23.81
C GLY A 217 -7.92 -0.82 24.78
N GLY A 218 -6.67 -0.51 24.44
CA GLY A 218 -5.50 -0.72 25.28
C GLY A 218 -5.00 0.56 25.95
N GLN A 219 -3.88 0.45 26.65
CA GLN A 219 -3.20 1.59 27.27
C GLN A 219 -1.82 1.81 26.63
N ALA A 220 -1.54 3.04 26.20
CA ALA A 220 -0.20 3.43 25.78
C ALA A 220 0.72 3.53 27.00
N ILE A 221 1.73 2.67 27.09
CA ILE A 221 2.68 2.64 28.19
C ILE A 221 3.78 3.66 27.91
N THR A 222 3.58 4.88 28.43
CA THR A 222 4.51 6.00 28.34
C THR A 222 5.36 6.16 29.60
N GLU A 223 6.50 6.83 29.48
CA GLU A 223 7.39 7.08 30.63
C GLU A 223 6.70 7.87 31.73
N ASP A 224 5.84 8.82 31.34
CA ASP A 224 5.16 9.75 32.23
C ASP A 224 4.18 9.05 33.20
N LEU A 225 3.72 7.84 32.86
CA LEU A 225 2.85 7.01 33.69
C LEU A 225 3.61 6.24 34.78
N GLY A 226 4.94 6.12 34.67
CA GLY A 226 5.77 5.38 35.64
C GLY A 226 5.54 3.86 35.65
N ILE A 227 4.81 3.31 34.67
CA ILE A 227 4.53 1.87 34.56
C ILE A 227 5.73 1.17 33.92
N LYS A 228 6.25 0.15 34.60
CA LYS A 228 7.31 -0.70 34.05
C LYS A 228 6.70 -1.80 33.18
N LEU A 229 7.44 -2.18 32.12
CA LEU A 229 7.01 -3.24 31.19
C LEU A 229 6.73 -4.57 31.89
N GLU A 230 7.48 -4.88 32.94
CA GLU A 230 7.34 -6.07 33.77
C GLU A 230 5.98 -6.16 34.50
N ASN A 231 5.33 -5.01 34.74
CA ASN A 231 4.07 -4.91 35.47
C ASN A 231 2.85 -4.80 34.56
N VAL A 232 3.02 -4.94 33.25
CA VAL A 232 1.91 -4.84 32.30
C VAL A 232 1.04 -6.09 32.40
N ASP A 233 -0.27 -5.87 32.55
CA ASP A 233 -1.30 -6.91 32.57
C ASP A 233 -2.05 -7.01 31.24
N LEU A 234 -2.82 -8.09 31.04
CA LEU A 234 -3.52 -8.36 29.78
C LEU A 234 -4.61 -7.35 29.46
N ASP A 235 -5.19 -6.70 30.47
CA ASP A 235 -6.19 -5.64 30.35
C ASP A 235 -5.60 -4.31 29.83
N MET A 236 -4.30 -4.12 29.99
CA MET A 236 -3.58 -2.97 29.44
C MET A 236 -3.23 -3.14 27.95
N LEU A 237 -3.29 -4.36 27.43
CA LEU A 237 -2.99 -4.64 26.02
C LEU A 237 -4.20 -4.31 25.14
N GLY A 238 -3.95 -3.65 24.02
CA GLY A 238 -4.95 -3.43 22.99
C GLY A 238 -5.38 -4.75 22.33
N GLN A 239 -6.54 -4.73 21.68
CA GLN A 239 -7.08 -5.87 20.95
C GLN A 239 -7.64 -5.43 19.59
N ALA A 240 -7.55 -6.34 18.62
CA ALA A 240 -8.12 -6.18 17.29
C ALA A 240 -8.60 -7.54 16.76
N ASP A 241 -9.50 -7.54 15.77
CA ASP A 241 -9.90 -8.76 15.07
C ASP A 241 -8.75 -9.31 14.22
N LYS A 242 -7.97 -8.43 13.59
CA LYS A 242 -6.83 -8.81 12.76
C LYS A 242 -5.81 -7.68 12.65
N VAL A 243 -4.53 -8.06 12.58
CA VAL A 243 -3.45 -7.13 12.25
C VAL A 243 -2.64 -7.72 11.09
N VAL A 244 -2.45 -6.91 10.04
CA VAL A 244 -1.64 -7.25 8.86
C VAL A 244 -0.44 -6.33 8.82
N ILE A 245 0.75 -6.90 8.72
CA ILE A 245 2.00 -6.15 8.68
C ILE A 245 2.77 -6.58 7.44
N ASP A 246 2.99 -5.64 6.54
CA ASP A 246 3.87 -5.81 5.38
C ASP A 246 5.26 -5.20 5.68
N LYS A 247 6.08 -5.04 4.64
CA LYS A 247 7.43 -4.47 4.77
C LYS A 247 7.44 -2.99 5.17
N ASP A 248 6.43 -2.24 4.75
CA ASP A 248 6.35 -0.78 4.82
C ASP A 248 5.20 -0.30 5.72
N ASN A 249 4.13 -1.08 5.91
CA ASN A 249 2.91 -0.70 6.62
C ASN A 249 2.45 -1.72 7.68
N THR A 250 1.68 -1.22 8.64
CA THR A 250 0.89 -2.01 9.59
C THR A 250 -0.56 -1.54 9.54
N THR A 251 -1.47 -2.49 9.35
CA THR A 251 -2.92 -2.26 9.30
C THR A 251 -3.61 -3.02 10.42
N ILE A 252 -4.31 -2.27 11.28
CA ILE A 252 -5.13 -2.78 12.38
C ILE A 252 -6.58 -2.78 11.93
N ILE A 253 -7.23 -3.94 11.99
CA ILE A 253 -8.59 -4.16 11.49
C ILE A 253 -9.47 -4.63 12.65
N GLY A 254 -10.61 -3.97 12.85
CA GLY A 254 -11.58 -4.33 13.88
C GLY A 254 -11.05 -4.08 15.30
N GLY A 255 -10.53 -2.88 15.54
CA GLY A 255 -10.07 -2.48 16.88
C GLY A 255 -11.20 -2.61 17.92
N LYS A 256 -10.88 -3.07 19.13
CA LYS A 256 -11.86 -3.26 20.22
C LYS A 256 -11.95 -2.06 21.16
N GLY A 257 -11.63 -0.88 20.66
CA GLY A 257 -11.80 0.39 21.38
C GLY A 257 -13.27 0.71 21.64
N ASN A 258 -13.52 1.52 22.66
CA ASN A 258 -14.84 2.03 22.92
C ASN A 258 -15.19 3.12 21.88
N PRO A 259 -16.31 2.99 21.13
CA PRO A 259 -16.68 3.97 20.11
C PRO A 259 -16.84 5.41 20.63
N GLU A 260 -17.20 5.58 21.90
CA GLU A 260 -17.30 6.92 22.52
C GLU A 260 -15.94 7.57 22.70
N ASP A 261 -14.93 6.81 23.13
CA ASP A 261 -13.57 7.31 23.32
C ASP A 261 -12.90 7.64 21.98
N ILE A 262 -13.17 6.84 20.94
CA ILE A 262 -12.71 7.11 19.57
C ILE A 262 -13.34 8.41 19.04
N LYS A 263 -14.65 8.60 19.22
CA LYS A 263 -15.33 9.85 18.81
C LYS A 263 -14.79 11.06 19.56
N ALA A 264 -14.63 10.95 20.88
CA ALA A 264 -14.04 12.01 21.69
C ALA A 264 -12.62 12.35 21.22
N ARG A 265 -11.83 11.34 20.83
CA ARG A 265 -10.49 11.55 20.30
C ARG A 265 -10.49 12.25 18.94
N ILE A 266 -11.40 11.88 18.04
CA ILE A 266 -11.62 12.54 16.75
C ILE A 266 -11.98 14.02 16.96
N GLU A 267 -12.88 14.33 17.89
CA GLU A 267 -13.28 15.71 18.20
C GLU A 267 -12.12 16.53 18.77
N GLN A 268 -11.30 15.94 19.65
CA GLN A 268 -10.09 16.59 20.15
C GLN A 268 -9.13 16.98 19.03
N ILE A 269 -8.89 16.07 18.07
CA ILE A 269 -7.99 16.34 16.94
C ILE A 269 -8.57 17.44 16.03
N LYS A 270 -9.89 17.42 15.79
CA LYS A 270 -10.57 18.49 15.02
C LYS A 270 -10.42 19.87 15.68
N ALA A 271 -10.61 19.96 17.00
CA ALA A 271 -10.40 21.21 17.72
C ALA A 271 -8.94 21.70 17.63
N GLN A 272 -7.97 20.79 17.71
CA GLN A 272 -6.55 21.12 17.53
C GLN A 272 -6.26 21.69 16.12
N ILE A 273 -6.87 21.13 15.08
CA ILE A 273 -6.75 21.61 13.68
C ILE A 273 -7.26 23.04 13.52
N GLU A 274 -8.34 23.41 14.22
CA GLU A 274 -8.91 24.76 14.13
C GLU A 274 -8.07 25.80 14.88
N THR A 275 -7.47 25.41 15.99
CA THR A 275 -6.66 26.31 16.83
C THR A 275 -5.22 26.49 16.36
N THR A 276 -4.67 25.55 15.58
CA THR A 276 -3.28 25.63 15.14
C THR A 276 -3.09 26.67 14.04
N THR A 277 -2.04 27.48 14.15
CA THR A 277 -1.64 28.48 13.16
C THR A 277 -0.53 27.96 12.22
N SER A 278 0.04 26.80 12.53
CA SER A 278 1.11 26.15 11.76
C SER A 278 0.50 25.26 10.68
N GLU A 279 0.74 25.57 9.41
CA GLU A 279 0.28 24.75 8.27
C GLU A 279 0.83 23.32 8.36
N TYR A 280 2.09 23.18 8.79
CA TYR A 280 2.74 21.88 8.98
C TYR A 280 2.04 21.03 10.05
N ASP A 281 1.65 21.62 11.19
CA ASP A 281 0.92 20.87 12.21
C ASP A 281 -0.51 20.57 11.79
N LYS A 282 -1.13 21.46 11.03
CA LYS A 282 -2.46 21.27 10.46
C LYS A 282 -2.50 20.05 9.53
N GLU A 283 -1.54 19.96 8.60
CA GLU A 283 -1.38 18.82 7.70
C GLU A 283 -1.21 17.51 8.49
N LYS A 284 -0.37 17.52 9.53
CA LYS A 284 -0.08 16.32 10.33
C LYS A 284 -1.23 15.90 11.24
N LEU A 285 -2.02 16.85 11.73
CA LEU A 285 -3.25 16.54 12.45
C LEU A 285 -4.33 16.02 11.50
N GLN A 286 -4.41 16.52 10.26
CA GLN A 286 -5.31 15.99 9.23
C GLN A 286 -4.96 14.54 8.87
N GLU A 287 -3.68 14.21 8.71
CA GLU A 287 -3.23 12.82 8.50
C GLU A 287 -3.68 11.89 9.64
N ARG A 288 -3.52 12.33 10.90
CA ARG A 288 -3.96 11.55 12.07
C ARG A 288 -5.47 11.40 12.12
N LEU A 289 -6.21 12.49 11.85
CA LEU A 289 -7.67 12.48 11.80
C LEU A 289 -8.17 11.51 10.73
N ALA A 290 -7.58 11.55 9.54
CA ALA A 290 -7.94 10.66 8.44
C ALA A 290 -7.73 9.18 8.81
N LYS A 291 -6.58 8.86 9.41
CA LYS A 291 -6.26 7.49 9.86
C LYS A 291 -7.20 6.97 10.96
N LEU A 292 -7.73 7.86 11.82
CA LEU A 292 -8.63 7.47 12.90
C LEU A 292 -10.12 7.48 12.49
N ALA A 293 -10.52 8.39 11.59
CA ALA A 293 -11.90 8.57 11.18
C ALA A 293 -12.28 7.76 9.93
N GLY A 294 -11.33 7.46 9.04
CA GLY A 294 -11.57 6.78 7.76
C GLY A 294 -11.95 5.30 7.92
N GLY A 295 -11.59 4.69 9.06
CA GLY A 295 -11.84 3.26 9.30
C GLY A 295 -11.15 2.37 8.27
N VAL A 296 -11.56 1.10 8.24
CA VAL A 296 -11.08 0.10 7.28
C VAL A 296 -12.28 -0.55 6.60
N ALA A 297 -12.30 -0.50 5.27
CA ALA A 297 -13.22 -1.29 4.47
C ALA A 297 -12.61 -2.67 4.23
N ILE A 298 -13.41 -3.71 4.45
CA ILE A 298 -13.07 -5.10 4.17
C ILE A 298 -13.98 -5.58 3.05
N ILE A 299 -13.38 -5.92 1.91
CA ILE A 299 -14.07 -6.60 0.81
C ILE A 299 -13.86 -8.10 1.00
N LYS A 300 -14.90 -8.80 1.42
CA LYS A 300 -14.87 -10.27 1.55
C LYS A 300 -15.26 -10.88 0.22
N VAL A 301 -14.31 -11.45 -0.48
CA VAL A 301 -14.50 -12.04 -1.81
C VAL A 301 -15.04 -13.46 -1.66
N GLY A 302 -16.18 -13.73 -2.28
CA GLY A 302 -16.77 -15.07 -2.34
C GLY A 302 -16.67 -15.68 -3.73
N ALA A 303 -16.50 -17.01 -3.78
CA ALA A 303 -16.53 -17.80 -5.01
C ALA A 303 -17.03 -19.23 -4.74
N ALA A 304 -17.35 -19.98 -5.80
CA ALA A 304 -17.86 -21.36 -5.70
C ALA A 304 -16.75 -22.40 -5.50
N THR A 305 -15.53 -22.10 -5.95
CA THR A 305 -14.36 -22.97 -5.83
C THR A 305 -13.16 -22.22 -5.28
N GLU A 306 -12.21 -22.93 -4.66
CA GLU A 306 -10.99 -22.32 -4.11
C GLU A 306 -10.10 -21.66 -5.19
N ALA A 307 -10.07 -22.24 -6.40
CA ALA A 307 -9.29 -21.68 -7.51
C ALA A 307 -9.88 -20.34 -7.98
N GLU A 308 -11.20 -20.27 -8.14
CA GLU A 308 -11.90 -19.02 -8.47
C GLU A 308 -11.79 -18.00 -7.34
N LEU A 309 -11.83 -18.44 -6.08
CA LEU A 309 -11.68 -17.57 -4.92
C LEU A 309 -10.34 -16.83 -4.96
N LYS A 310 -9.25 -17.57 -5.19
CA LYS A 310 -7.90 -17.00 -5.28
C LYS A 310 -7.77 -16.04 -6.46
N GLU A 311 -8.21 -16.45 -7.65
CA GLU A 311 -8.17 -15.56 -8.83
C GLU A 311 -8.99 -14.29 -8.62
N LYS A 312 -10.22 -14.41 -8.10
CA LYS A 312 -11.10 -13.28 -7.85
C LYS A 312 -10.53 -12.36 -6.78
N LYS A 313 -9.91 -12.92 -5.74
CA LYS A 313 -9.24 -12.14 -4.69
C LYS A 313 -8.08 -11.32 -5.27
N ASP A 314 -7.18 -11.95 -6.02
CA ASP A 314 -6.04 -11.28 -6.64
C ASP A 314 -6.53 -10.16 -7.59
N ARG A 315 -7.58 -10.44 -8.37
CA ARG A 315 -8.23 -9.46 -9.25
C ARG A 315 -8.82 -8.26 -8.49
N VAL A 316 -9.46 -8.50 -7.34
CA VAL A 316 -10.01 -7.42 -6.49
C VAL A 316 -8.87 -6.64 -5.84
N ASP A 317 -7.83 -7.31 -5.36
CA ASP A 317 -6.63 -6.68 -4.79
C ASP A 317 -5.99 -5.72 -5.81
N ASP A 318 -5.72 -6.18 -7.03
CA ASP A 318 -5.15 -5.37 -8.10
C ASP A 318 -6.05 -4.16 -8.42
N ALA A 319 -7.37 -4.37 -8.49
CA ALA A 319 -8.32 -3.33 -8.76
C ALA A 319 -8.39 -2.26 -7.65
N VAL A 320 -8.28 -2.65 -6.38
CA VAL A 320 -8.22 -1.72 -5.25
C VAL A 320 -6.99 -0.82 -5.36
N HIS A 321 -5.81 -1.41 -5.61
CA HIS A 321 -4.56 -0.64 -5.71
C HIS A 321 -4.56 0.30 -6.92
N ALA A 322 -5.00 -0.18 -8.09
CA ALA A 322 -5.10 0.64 -9.30
C ALA A 322 -6.06 1.83 -9.12
N THR A 323 -7.19 1.59 -8.44
CA THR A 323 -8.16 2.66 -8.16
C THR A 323 -7.57 3.68 -7.19
N LYS A 324 -6.81 3.24 -6.18
CA LYS A 324 -6.13 4.15 -5.24
C LYS A 324 -5.10 5.03 -5.96
N ALA A 325 -4.27 4.43 -6.81
CA ALA A 325 -3.31 5.17 -7.64
C ALA A 325 -4.00 6.20 -8.54
N ALA A 326 -5.14 5.85 -9.13
CA ALA A 326 -5.93 6.77 -9.97
C ALA A 326 -6.51 7.96 -9.19
N VAL A 327 -6.89 7.77 -7.92
CA VAL A 327 -7.38 8.86 -7.05
C VAL A 327 -6.23 9.78 -6.58
N GLU A 328 -5.00 9.26 -6.51
CA GLU A 328 -3.81 10.02 -6.13
C GLU A 328 -3.20 10.81 -7.30
N GLU A 329 -2.96 10.16 -8.44
CA GLU A 329 -2.23 10.75 -9.60
C GLU A 329 -3.14 11.15 -10.78
N GLY A 330 -4.43 10.81 -10.72
CA GLY A 330 -5.39 11.00 -11.79
C GLY A 330 -5.40 9.86 -12.82
N ILE A 331 -6.19 10.05 -13.88
CA ILE A 331 -6.38 9.08 -14.95
C ILE A 331 -5.94 9.63 -16.30
N VAL A 332 -5.49 8.72 -17.17
CA VAL A 332 -5.15 9.00 -18.57
C VAL A 332 -5.89 8.04 -19.51
N PRO A 333 -6.03 8.37 -20.81
CA PRO A 333 -6.63 7.45 -21.77
C PRO A 333 -5.88 6.11 -21.85
N GLY A 334 -6.60 5.01 -21.58
CA GLY A 334 -6.06 3.65 -21.56
C GLY A 334 -5.70 3.06 -22.94
N GLY A 335 -5.48 1.74 -22.99
CA GLY A 335 -5.19 1.03 -24.25
C GLY A 335 -3.85 1.38 -24.91
N GLY A 336 -2.91 1.95 -24.15
CA GLY A 336 -1.63 2.45 -24.68
C GLY A 336 -1.73 3.79 -25.43
N VAL A 337 -2.92 4.41 -25.48
CA VAL A 337 -3.16 5.67 -26.19
C VAL A 337 -2.41 6.83 -25.53
N ALA A 338 -2.45 6.93 -24.20
CA ALA A 338 -1.75 7.99 -23.47
C ALA A 338 -0.24 7.98 -23.77
N LEU A 339 0.38 6.80 -23.77
CA LEU A 339 1.80 6.64 -24.05
C LEU A 339 2.17 7.03 -25.48
N LEU A 340 1.34 6.63 -26.46
CA LEU A 340 1.50 7.01 -27.86
C LEU A 340 1.37 8.53 -28.06
N ARG A 341 0.40 9.16 -27.41
CA ARG A 341 0.17 10.62 -27.49
C ARG A 341 1.32 11.40 -26.84
N ALA A 342 1.75 10.99 -25.65
CA ALA A 342 2.88 11.62 -24.96
C ALA A 342 4.19 11.49 -25.76
N ALA A 343 4.41 10.35 -26.43
CA ALA A 343 5.58 10.15 -27.27
C ALA A 343 5.63 11.06 -28.51
N LYS A 344 4.54 11.73 -28.91
CA LYS A 344 4.56 12.71 -30.02
C LYS A 344 5.48 13.90 -29.70
N ALA A 345 5.61 14.28 -28.43
CA ALA A 345 6.55 15.33 -28.01
C ALA A 345 8.01 14.98 -28.32
N LEU A 346 8.36 13.68 -28.38
CA LEU A 346 9.72 13.24 -28.72
C LEU A 346 10.06 13.47 -30.20
N CYS A 347 9.08 13.73 -31.07
CA CYS A 347 9.36 14.04 -32.48
C CYS A 347 10.06 15.39 -32.66
N GLU A 348 9.85 16.31 -31.71
CA GLU A 348 10.48 17.63 -31.70
C GLU A 348 11.82 17.63 -30.96
N LEU A 349 12.03 16.64 -30.08
CA LEU A 349 13.27 16.48 -29.33
C LEU A 349 14.38 15.94 -30.23
N LYS A 350 15.33 16.82 -30.56
CA LYS A 350 16.54 16.48 -31.34
C LYS A 350 17.79 16.76 -30.53
N ASP A 351 18.74 15.84 -30.61
CA ASP A 351 20.07 16.00 -30.04
C ASP A 351 21.14 15.97 -31.14
N GLU A 352 22.18 16.77 -30.98
CA GLU A 352 23.31 16.82 -31.91
C GLU A 352 24.17 15.56 -31.84
N ASN A 353 24.18 14.87 -30.69
CA ASN A 353 24.88 13.61 -30.52
C ASN A 353 24.04 12.46 -31.10
N PRO A 354 24.52 11.75 -32.14
CA PRO A 354 23.76 10.69 -32.80
C PRO A 354 23.42 9.52 -31.87
N ASP A 355 24.30 9.17 -30.93
CA ASP A 355 24.05 8.09 -29.98
C ASP A 355 22.96 8.46 -28.98
N LYS A 356 22.90 9.74 -28.60
CA LYS A 356 21.87 10.27 -27.71
C LYS A 356 20.53 10.38 -28.44
N GLN A 357 20.53 10.84 -29.69
CA GLN A 357 19.35 10.81 -30.56
C GLN A 357 18.78 9.39 -30.71
N TRP A 358 19.67 8.40 -30.84
CA TRP A 358 19.25 7.00 -30.91
C TRP A 358 18.53 6.55 -29.63
N GLY A 359 19.03 6.98 -28.47
CA GLY A 359 18.35 6.77 -27.18
C GLY A 359 16.92 7.33 -27.14
N ILE A 360 16.71 8.53 -27.69
CA ILE A 360 15.38 9.15 -27.80
C ILE A 360 14.48 8.33 -28.73
N ASP A 361 15.03 7.89 -29.87
CA ASP A 361 14.30 7.08 -30.85
C ASP A 361 13.88 5.70 -30.32
N ILE A 362 14.67 5.10 -29.42
CA ILE A 362 14.32 3.85 -28.73
C ILE A 362 13.01 4.04 -27.95
N ILE A 363 12.89 5.11 -27.16
CA ILE A 363 11.68 5.39 -26.39
C ILE A 363 10.49 5.69 -27.30
N ARG A 364 10.70 6.47 -28.36
CA ARG A 364 9.66 6.76 -29.35
C ARG A 364 9.08 5.50 -30.00
N LYS A 365 9.92 4.49 -30.27
CA LYS A 365 9.48 3.18 -30.78
C LYS A 365 8.81 2.34 -29.69
N ALA A 366 9.43 2.26 -28.50
CA ALA A 366 8.94 1.48 -27.38
C ALA A 366 7.54 1.91 -26.93
N ALA A 367 7.25 3.22 -26.96
CA ALA A 367 5.97 3.80 -26.59
C ALA A 367 4.77 3.25 -27.38
N GLN A 368 5.00 2.74 -28.59
CA GLN A 368 3.95 2.20 -29.46
C GLN A 368 3.62 0.73 -29.15
N VAL A 369 4.53 0.04 -28.46
CA VAL A 369 4.46 -1.42 -28.28
C VAL A 369 3.26 -1.87 -27.46
N PRO A 370 2.86 -1.23 -26.35
CA PRO A 370 1.68 -1.66 -25.59
C PRO A 370 0.40 -1.68 -26.44
N LEU A 371 0.13 -0.60 -27.19
CA LEU A 371 -1.05 -0.52 -28.06
C LEU A 371 -0.96 -1.56 -29.19
N LYS A 372 0.23 -1.72 -29.80
CA LYS A 372 0.46 -2.74 -30.82
C LYS A 372 0.18 -4.15 -30.32
N GLN A 373 0.65 -4.47 -29.11
CA GLN A 373 0.48 -5.80 -28.53
C GLN A 373 -1.00 -6.09 -28.25
N ILE A 374 -1.75 -5.12 -27.71
CA ILE A 374 -3.19 -5.24 -27.50
C ILE A 374 -3.92 -5.53 -28.83
N ALA A 375 -3.62 -4.75 -29.87
CA ALA A 375 -4.22 -4.93 -31.19
C ALA A 375 -3.90 -6.31 -31.80
N ASN A 376 -2.64 -6.75 -31.71
CA ASN A 376 -2.21 -8.05 -32.21
C ASN A 376 -2.89 -9.21 -31.44
N ASN A 377 -3.00 -9.11 -30.11
CA ASN A 377 -3.70 -10.11 -29.29
C ASN A 377 -5.19 -10.21 -29.65
N ALA A 378 -5.78 -9.09 -30.11
CA ALA A 378 -7.16 -9.05 -30.60
C ALA A 378 -7.32 -9.51 -32.07
N GLY A 379 -6.24 -9.98 -32.72
CA GLY A 379 -6.27 -10.47 -34.11
C GLY A 379 -6.22 -9.38 -35.19
N PHE A 380 -5.97 -8.13 -34.82
CA PHE A 380 -5.80 -7.03 -35.77
C PHE A 380 -4.33 -6.75 -36.06
N GLU A 381 -4.04 -6.06 -37.16
CA GLU A 381 -2.69 -5.62 -37.48
C GLU A 381 -2.35 -4.34 -36.68
N GLY A 382 -1.53 -4.48 -35.63
CA GLY A 382 -1.27 -3.38 -34.71
C GLY A 382 -0.65 -2.13 -35.35
N SER A 383 0.10 -2.26 -36.45
CA SER A 383 0.66 -1.11 -37.17
C SER A 383 -0.45 -0.21 -37.77
N VAL A 384 -1.49 -0.83 -38.34
CA VAL A 384 -2.65 -0.12 -38.91
C VAL A 384 -3.50 0.53 -37.82
N VAL A 385 -3.58 -0.10 -36.65
CA VAL A 385 -4.32 0.45 -35.50
C VAL A 385 -3.59 1.67 -34.93
N ILE A 386 -2.26 1.61 -34.78
CA ILE A 386 -1.45 2.75 -34.33
C ILE A 386 -1.64 3.96 -35.24
N GLU A 387 -1.63 3.76 -36.56
CA GLU A 387 -1.78 4.85 -37.54
C GLU A 387 -3.11 5.61 -37.39
N LYS A 388 -4.15 4.94 -36.90
CA LYS A 388 -5.49 5.55 -36.69
C LYS A 388 -5.62 6.34 -35.39
N VAL A 389 -4.64 6.27 -34.47
CA VAL A 389 -4.68 6.84 -33.11
C VAL A 389 -3.71 8.03 -32.97
#